data_AF-A0A914T103-F1
#
_entry.id   AF-A0A914T103-F1
#
_cell.length_a   1.000
_cell.length_b   1.000
_cell.length_c   1.000
_cell.angle_alpha   90.00
_cell.angle_beta   90.00
_cell.angle_gamma   90.00
#
_symmetry.space_group_name_H-M   'P 1'
#
loop_
_entity.id
_entity.type
_entity.pdbx_description
1 polymer ?
#
loop_
_entity_poly.entity_id
_entity_poly.type
_entity_poly.pdbx_seq_one_letter_code
_entity_poly.pdbx_strand_id
1 'polypeptide(L)'
;MVHLISLKMQGIRSIGSDPHCIDFLKPLTLIQGPNGTGKTTIIEALNFVTSGSLPAGRMPTFVHDPKVANKTRVDGMVQLKFEDIKGNEVTGTKRVTSSISKTIAGITTKSDESTLRAMKDGKETSISSKISDYNTEVMTRLGVNKA
;
A
#
# COMPACT_ATOMS: atom_id res chain seq x y z
N MET A 1 11.81 4.79 17.98
CA MET A 1 10.69 5.70 17.61
C MET A 1 10.29 5.33 16.20
N VAL A 2 9.00 5.20 15.90
CA VAL A 2 8.59 4.76 14.56
C VAL A 2 8.95 5.80 13.52
N HIS A 3 9.49 5.36 12.39
CA HIS A 3 9.89 6.24 11.30
C HIS A 3 9.53 5.62 9.95
N LEU A 4 8.76 6.35 9.13
CA LEU A 4 8.50 5.95 7.76
C LEU A 4 9.75 6.20 6.92
N ILE A 5 10.20 5.24 6.12
CA ILE A 5 11.41 5.34 5.31
C ILE A 5 11.03 5.63 3.87
N SER A 6 10.21 4.77 3.26
CA SER A 6 9.76 4.97 1.89
C SER A 6 8.40 4.32 1.60
N LEU A 7 7.66 4.91 0.66
CA LEU A 7 6.41 4.40 0.12
C LEU A 7 6.57 4.16 -1.38
N LYS A 8 6.29 2.94 -1.82
CA LYS A 8 6.24 2.55 -3.23
C LYS A 8 4.81 2.19 -3.63
N MET A 9 4.33 2.78 -4.71
CA MET A 9 3.00 2.56 -5.27
C MET A 9 3.11 2.15 -6.74
N GLN A 10 2.30 1.19 -7.18
CA GLN A 10 2.23 0.73 -8.57
C GLN A 10 0.80 0.31 -8.87
N GLY A 11 0.26 0.66 -10.03
CA GLY A 11 -1.10 0.27 -10.42
C GLY A 11 -2.19 0.85 -9.51
N ILE A 12 -1.97 2.04 -8.93
CA ILE A 12 -2.88 2.71 -8.00
C ILE A 12 -3.37 4.02 -8.62
N ARG A 13 -4.69 4.17 -8.83
CA ARG A 13 -5.33 5.36 -9.44
C ARG A 13 -4.61 5.85 -10.70
N SER A 14 -4.00 7.03 -10.71
CA SER A 14 -3.27 7.57 -11.87
C SER A 14 -1.86 6.99 -12.05
N ILE A 15 -1.38 6.19 -11.10
CA ILE A 15 -0.08 5.53 -11.15
C ILE A 15 -0.26 4.22 -11.92
N GLY A 16 0.31 4.18 -13.13
CA GLY A 16 0.27 3.03 -14.03
C GLY A 16 1.19 1.89 -13.61
N SER A 17 1.77 1.20 -14.60
CA SER A 17 2.69 0.08 -14.34
C SER A 17 4.05 0.51 -13.80
N ASP A 18 4.46 1.74 -14.02
CA ASP A 18 5.74 2.25 -13.53
C ASP A 18 5.59 2.68 -12.07
N PRO A 19 6.37 2.10 -11.14
CA PRO A 19 6.22 2.40 -9.73
C PRO A 19 6.63 3.84 -9.41
N HIS A 20 5.86 4.51 -8.56
CA HIS A 20 6.23 5.77 -7.95
C HIS A 20 6.72 5.52 -6.53
N CYS A 21 7.89 6.07 -6.21
CA CYS A 21 8.52 5.95 -4.90
C CYS A 21 8.59 7.33 -4.22
N ILE A 22 8.34 7.35 -2.92
CA ILE A 22 8.46 8.53 -2.06
C ILE A 22 9.38 8.16 -0.91
N ASP A 23 10.44 8.92 -0.72
CA ASP A 23 11.30 8.82 0.46
C ASP A 23 10.84 9.85 1.48
N PHE A 24 10.60 9.41 2.71
CA PHE A 24 10.17 10.29 3.79
C PHE A 24 11.39 10.95 4.44
N LEU A 25 11.27 12.26 4.62
CA LEU A 25 12.28 13.11 5.24
C LEU A 25 12.00 13.30 6.74
N LYS A 26 13.07 13.47 7.52
CA LYS A 26 13.03 13.86 8.93
C LYS A 26 13.36 15.34 9.11
N PRO A 27 12.71 16.05 10.05
CA PRO A 27 11.56 15.61 10.85
C PRO A 27 10.21 15.76 10.10
N LEU A 28 10.22 16.40 8.93
CA LEU A 28 9.01 16.78 8.19
C LEU A 28 9.16 16.44 6.70
N THR A 29 8.15 15.78 6.14
CA THR A 29 7.98 15.59 4.70
C THR A 29 6.83 16.46 4.22
N LEU A 30 7.09 17.38 3.28
CA LEU A 30 6.06 18.21 2.66
C LEU A 30 5.62 17.60 1.33
N ILE A 31 4.34 17.26 1.21
CA ILE A 31 3.73 16.79 -0.04
C ILE A 31 2.90 17.93 -0.64
N GLN A 32 3.40 18.56 -1.70
CA GLN A 32 2.75 19.69 -2.38
C GLN A 32 2.59 19.43 -3.88
N GLY A 33 1.60 20.06 -4.49
CA GLY A 33 1.37 20.05 -5.93
C GLY A 33 -0.03 20.53 -6.29
N PRO A 34 -0.33 20.76 -7.59
CA PRO A 34 -1.66 21.12 -8.07
C PRO A 34 -2.77 20.11 -7.70
N ASN A 35 -4.03 20.51 -7.89
CA ASN A 35 -5.15 19.58 -7.74
C ASN A 35 -5.09 18.47 -8.78
N GLY A 36 -5.48 17.25 -8.39
CA GLY A 36 -5.44 16.09 -9.27
C GLY A 36 -4.08 15.38 -9.40
N THR A 37 -3.01 15.86 -8.76
CA THR A 37 -1.67 15.24 -8.87
C THR A 37 -1.45 14.00 -8.00
N GLY A 38 -2.49 13.50 -7.30
CA GLY A 38 -2.39 12.29 -6.49
C GLY A 38 -1.92 12.48 -5.05
N LYS A 39 -1.91 13.71 -4.50
CA LYS A 39 -1.57 13.96 -3.08
C LYS A 39 -2.42 13.10 -2.12
N THR A 40 -3.73 13.08 -2.32
CA THR A 40 -4.67 12.26 -1.53
C THR A 40 -4.38 10.77 -1.69
N THR A 41 -3.96 10.33 -2.89
CA THR A 41 -3.61 8.93 -3.18
C THR A 41 -2.45 8.45 -2.32
N ILE A 42 -1.48 9.32 -2.01
CA ILE A 42 -0.35 8.99 -1.13
C ILE A 42 -0.85 8.70 0.29
N ILE A 43 -1.72 9.55 0.83
CA ILE A 43 -2.29 9.38 2.17
C ILE A 43 -3.20 8.14 2.23
N GLU A 44 -3.99 7.92 1.20
CA GLU A 44 -4.82 6.72 1.05
C GLU A 44 -3.98 5.43 0.98
N ALA A 45 -2.85 5.46 0.26
CA ALA A 45 -1.92 4.32 0.18
C ALA A 45 -1.27 4.02 1.54
N LEU A 46 -0.86 5.05 2.28
CA LEU A 46 -0.38 4.91 3.66
C LEU A 46 -1.46 4.27 4.55
N ASN A 47 -2.70 4.73 4.45
CA ASN A 47 -3.79 4.17 5.23
C ASN A 47 -4.08 2.71 4.83
N PHE A 48 -4.08 2.42 3.53
CA PHE A 48 -4.32 1.09 2.99
C PHE A 48 -3.29 0.06 3.49
N VAL A 49 -2.00 0.40 3.44
CA VAL A 49 -0.92 -0.50 3.88
C VAL A 49 -0.83 -0.62 5.40
N THR A 50 -1.19 0.42 6.17
CA THR A 50 -1.07 0.39 7.64
C THR A 50 -2.29 -0.18 8.37
N SER A 51 -3.50 0.22 7.97
CA SER A 51 -4.75 -0.18 8.64
C SER A 51 -5.58 -1.19 7.84
N GLY A 52 -5.35 -1.27 6.52
CA GLY A 52 -6.21 -2.04 5.62
C GLY A 52 -7.56 -1.40 5.31
N SER A 53 -7.82 -0.19 5.84
CA SER A 53 -8.96 0.57 5.38
C SER A 53 -8.73 1.06 3.95
N LEU A 54 -9.81 0.99 3.17
CA LEU A 54 -9.82 1.43 1.79
C LEU A 54 -10.26 2.88 1.71
N PRO A 55 -9.90 3.60 0.62
CA PRO A 55 -10.44 4.92 0.36
C PRO A 55 -11.97 4.94 0.41
N ALA A 56 -12.53 6.09 0.81
CA ALA A 56 -13.96 6.35 0.62
C ALA A 56 -14.28 6.22 -0.88
N GLY A 57 -15.07 5.19 -1.26
CA GLY A 57 -15.38 4.92 -2.68
C GLY A 57 -15.23 3.47 -3.16
N ARG A 58 -14.98 2.49 -2.26
CA ARG A 58 -14.82 1.05 -2.55
C ARG A 58 -13.53 0.71 -3.35
N MET A 59 -13.02 -0.50 -3.12
CA MET A 59 -11.83 -1.10 -3.78
C MET A 59 -11.65 -0.75 -5.29
N PRO A 60 -12.71 -0.80 -6.13
CA PRO A 60 -12.53 -0.65 -7.58
C PRO A 60 -12.00 0.71 -8.03
N THR A 61 -12.17 1.76 -7.23
CA THR A 61 -11.70 3.10 -7.57
C THR A 61 -10.26 3.36 -7.15
N PHE A 62 -9.67 2.47 -6.36
CA PHE A 62 -8.31 2.60 -5.84
C PHE A 62 -7.26 2.03 -6.79
N VAL A 63 -7.57 0.92 -7.45
CA VAL A 63 -6.67 0.29 -8.43
C VAL A 63 -6.80 1.02 -9.78
N HIS A 64 -5.69 1.16 -10.49
CA HIS A 64 -5.68 1.75 -11.82
C HIS A 64 -6.63 0.98 -12.75
N ASP A 65 -7.46 1.72 -13.50
CA ASP A 65 -8.55 1.16 -14.30
C ASP A 65 -7.99 0.32 -15.46
N PRO A 66 -8.33 -0.98 -15.57
CA PRO A 66 -7.85 -1.82 -16.65
C PRO A 66 -8.24 -1.33 -18.05
N LYS A 67 -9.40 -0.67 -18.20
CA LYS A 67 -9.83 -0.08 -19.47
C LYS A 67 -8.95 1.10 -19.86
N VAL A 68 -8.57 1.95 -18.91
CA VAL A 68 -7.63 3.07 -19.14
C VAL A 68 -6.24 2.52 -19.49
N ALA A 69 -5.84 1.42 -18.84
CA ALA A 69 -4.58 0.74 -19.12
C ALA A 69 -4.56 -0.05 -20.44
N ASN A 70 -5.70 -0.19 -21.14
CA ASN A 70 -5.90 -1.12 -22.26
C ASN A 70 -5.45 -2.56 -21.93
N LYS A 71 -5.76 -3.03 -20.72
CA LYS A 71 -5.44 -4.37 -20.21
C LYS A 71 -6.68 -5.08 -19.70
N THR A 72 -6.66 -6.41 -19.72
CA THR A 72 -7.73 -7.24 -19.13
C THR A 72 -7.61 -7.33 -17.60
N ARG A 73 -6.40 -7.08 -17.09
CA ARG A 73 -6.01 -7.15 -15.68
C ARG A 73 -4.94 -6.11 -15.36
N VAL A 74 -5.05 -5.49 -14.19
CA VAL A 74 -4.05 -4.60 -13.60
C VAL A 74 -3.75 -5.09 -12.19
N ASP A 75 -2.47 -5.24 -11.88
CA ASP A 75 -2.00 -5.55 -10.53
C ASP A 75 -1.54 -4.26 -9.85
N GLY A 76 -2.18 -3.94 -8.73
CA GLY A 76 -1.84 -2.84 -7.84
C GLY A 76 -1.01 -3.31 -6.66
N MET A 77 -0.05 -2.49 -6.25
CA MET A 77 0.82 -2.74 -5.12
C MET A 77 1.05 -1.46 -4.33
N VAL A 78 0.98 -1.57 -3.00
CA VAL A 78 1.48 -0.56 -2.07
C VAL A 78 2.47 -1.22 -1.13
N GLN A 79 3.67 -0.66 -1.04
CA GLN A 79 4.73 -1.13 -0.17
C GLN A 79 5.25 0.02 0.69
N LEU A 80 5.21 -0.17 2.01
CA LEU A 80 5.72 0.77 3.00
C LEU A 80 6.90 0.15 3.73
N LYS A 81 8.01 0.87 3.71
CA LYS A 81 9.20 0.60 4.49
C LYS A 81 9.24 1.54 5.69
N PHE A 82 9.44 1.02 6.89
CA PHE A 82 9.49 1.81 8.12
C PHE A 82 10.38 1.16 9.19
N GLU A 83 10.86 1.96 10.13
CA GLU A 83 11.51 1.48 11.35
C GLU A 83 10.44 1.29 12.44
N ASP A 84 10.40 0.11 13.06
CA ASP A 84 9.44 -0.22 14.12
C ASP A 84 9.85 0.37 15.49
N ILE A 85 8.99 0.22 16.50
CA ILE A 85 9.27 0.68 17.87
C ILE A 85 10.55 0.07 18.49
N LYS A 86 11.05 -1.05 17.95
CA LYS A 86 12.26 -1.75 18.42
C LYS A 86 13.49 -1.41 17.57
N GLY A 87 13.39 -0.51 16.60
CA GLY A 87 14.48 -0.13 15.71
C GLY A 87 14.72 -1.09 14.54
N ASN A 88 13.83 -2.06 14.30
CA ASN A 88 13.97 -2.96 13.16
C ASN A 88 13.38 -2.32 11.91
N GLU A 89 14.05 -2.52 10.78
CA GLU A 89 13.52 -2.15 9.49
C GLU A 89 12.47 -3.18 9.03
N VAL A 90 11.26 -2.70 8.75
CA VAL A 90 10.09 -3.51 8.39
C VAL A 90 9.55 -3.05 7.05
N THR A 91 9.19 -4.02 6.19
CA THR A 91 8.54 -3.79 4.90
C THR A 91 7.17 -4.46 4.89
N GLY A 92 6.11 -3.64 4.84
CA GLY A 92 4.75 -4.09 4.63
C GLY A 92 4.35 -3.93 3.17
N THR A 93 3.84 -4.99 2.54
CA THR A 93 3.37 -4.98 1.15
C THR A 93 1.94 -5.47 1.06
N LYS A 94 1.08 -4.73 0.37
CA LYS A 94 -0.27 -5.16 -0.01
C LYS A 94 -0.43 -5.16 -1.52
N ARG A 95 -1.04 -6.23 -2.04
CA ARG A 95 -1.33 -6.42 -3.46
C ARG A 95 -2.81 -6.60 -3.71
N VAL A 96 -3.28 -5.99 -4.79
CA VAL A 96 -4.68 -5.97 -5.21
C VAL A 96 -4.73 -6.14 -6.72
N THR A 97 -5.69 -6.89 -7.22
CA THR A 97 -5.89 -7.10 -8.65
C THR A 97 -7.21 -6.49 -9.07
N SER A 98 -7.21 -5.75 -10.17
CA SER A 98 -8.41 -5.28 -10.84
C SER A 98 -8.51 -5.90 -12.23
N SER A 99 -9.67 -6.48 -12.55
CA SER A 99 -9.90 -7.21 -13.81
C SER A 99 -11.25 -6.84 -14.41
N ILE A 100 -11.31 -6.80 -15.74
CA ILE A 100 -12.56 -6.63 -16.49
C ILE A 100 -13.37 -7.93 -16.36
N SER A 101 -14.56 -7.85 -15.75
CA SER A 101 -15.46 -9.00 -15.68
C SER A 101 -16.17 -9.18 -17.02
N LYS A 102 -16.18 -10.42 -17.52
CA LYS A 102 -16.94 -10.78 -18.72
C LYS A 102 -18.41 -11.10 -18.41
N THR A 103 -18.73 -11.43 -17.16
CA THR A 103 -20.06 -11.90 -16.72
C THR A 103 -20.89 -10.84 -16.03
N ILE A 104 -20.25 -9.81 -15.45
CA ILE A 104 -20.91 -8.64 -14.88
C ILE A 104 -20.37 -7.44 -15.67
N ALA A 105 -21.24 -6.61 -16.25
CA ALA A 105 -20.81 -5.40 -16.93
C ALA A 105 -20.11 -4.47 -15.91
N GLY A 106 -18.78 -4.58 -15.78
CA GLY A 106 -18.04 -3.87 -14.74
C GLY A 106 -16.62 -4.34 -14.50
N ILE A 107 -15.92 -3.56 -13.67
CA ILE A 107 -14.57 -3.86 -13.17
C ILE A 107 -14.72 -4.54 -11.80
N THR A 108 -14.01 -5.64 -11.62
CA THR A 108 -13.96 -6.37 -10.34
C THR A 108 -12.58 -6.24 -9.73
N THR A 109 -12.52 -5.98 -8.43
CA THR A 109 -11.25 -5.81 -7.71
C THR A 109 -11.20 -6.76 -6.53
N LYS A 110 -10.08 -7.47 -6.39
CA LYS A 110 -9.82 -8.44 -5.34
C LYS A 110 -8.53 -8.09 -4.63
N SER A 111 -8.48 -8.33 -3.32
CA SER A 111 -7.23 -8.30 -2.57
C SER A 111 -6.54 -9.64 -2.74
N ASP A 112 -5.25 -9.65 -3.08
CA ASP A 112 -4.53 -10.89 -3.39
C ASP A 112 -3.65 -11.34 -2.24
N GLU A 113 -2.78 -10.45 -1.76
CA GLU A 113 -1.70 -10.82 -0.84
C GLU A 113 -1.36 -9.66 0.09
N SER A 114 -1.05 -9.97 1.35
CA SER A 114 -0.50 -9.00 2.30
C SER A 114 0.67 -9.64 3.01
N THR A 115 1.88 -9.11 2.83
CA THR A 115 3.11 -9.64 3.41
C THR A 115 3.79 -8.61 4.29
N LEU A 116 4.23 -9.04 5.46
CA LEU A 116 5.05 -8.24 6.36
C LEU A 116 6.38 -8.93 6.58
N ARG A 117 7.46 -8.19 6.37
CA ARG A 117 8.83 -8.69 6.48
C ARG A 117 9.65 -7.76 7.34
N ALA A 118 10.55 -8.32 8.15
CA ALA A 118 11.51 -7.53 8.92
C ALA A 118 12.94 -7.94 8.57
N MET A 119 13.82 -6.95 8.49
CA MET A 119 15.25 -7.15 8.46
C MET A 119 15.74 -7.33 9.90
N LYS A 120 16.28 -8.52 10.18
CA LYS A 120 16.92 -8.82 11.46
C LYS A 120 18.32 -9.35 11.18
N ASP A 121 19.33 -8.71 11.75
CA ASP A 121 20.74 -9.09 11.60
C ASP A 121 21.19 -9.21 10.12
N GLY A 122 20.71 -8.29 9.26
CA GLY A 122 21.00 -8.30 7.82
C GLY A 122 20.24 -9.34 7.01
N LYS A 123 19.37 -10.15 7.64
CA LYS A 123 18.55 -11.17 6.98
C LYS A 123 17.08 -10.77 6.98
N GLU A 124 16.44 -10.89 5.81
CA GLU A 124 15.00 -10.67 5.67
C GLU A 124 14.24 -11.89 6.23
N THR A 125 13.31 -11.63 7.15
CA THR A 125 12.45 -12.64 7.77
C THR A 125 10.99 -12.32 7.52
N SER A 126 10.22 -13.30 7.06
CA SER A 126 8.77 -13.14 6.86
C SER A 126 8.06 -13.24 8.22
N ILE A 127 7.31 -12.21 8.57
CA ILE A 127 6.54 -12.14 9.82
C ILE A 127 5.11 -12.66 9.59
N SER A 128 4.46 -12.24 8.50
CA SER A 128 3.08 -12.62 8.20
C SER A 128 2.77 -12.59 6.71
N SER A 129 1.90 -13.49 6.26
CA SER A 129 1.34 -13.56 4.90
C SER A 129 -0.20 -13.63 4.88
N LYS A 130 -0.85 -13.71 6.05
CA LYS A 130 -2.32 -13.69 6.18
C LYS A 130 -2.81 -12.28 6.51
N ILE A 131 -3.90 -11.84 5.88
CA ILE A 131 -4.40 -10.45 5.98
C ILE A 131 -4.78 -10.06 7.42
N SER A 132 -5.45 -10.94 8.18
CA SER A 132 -5.85 -10.70 9.58
C SER A 132 -4.64 -10.47 10.48
N ASP A 133 -3.61 -11.28 10.27
CA ASP A 133 -2.38 -11.31 11.05
C ASP A 133 -1.51 -10.12 10.65
N TYR A 134 -1.50 -9.77 9.36
CA TYR A 134 -0.82 -8.61 8.81
C TYR A 134 -1.28 -7.31 9.48
N ASN A 135 -2.59 -7.00 9.46
CA ASN A 135 -3.07 -5.70 9.96
C ASN A 135 -2.76 -5.53 11.45
N THR A 136 -2.95 -6.60 12.24
CA THR A 136 -2.67 -6.60 13.68
C THR A 136 -1.18 -6.43 13.96
N GLU A 137 -0.32 -7.13 13.20
CA GLU A 137 1.13 -7.04 13.37
C GLU A 137 1.67 -5.67 12.94
N VAL A 138 1.20 -5.10 11.81
CA VAL A 138 1.63 -3.77 11.37
C VAL A 138 1.29 -2.70 12.40
N MET A 139 0.07 -2.71 12.95
CA MET A 139 -0.32 -1.79 14.02
C MET A 139 0.59 -1.93 15.25
N THR A 140 0.86 -3.17 15.67
CA THR A 140 1.75 -3.47 16.80
C THR A 140 3.17 -2.91 16.57
N ARG A 141 3.72 -3.08 15.36
CA ARG A 141 5.06 -2.59 14.97
C ARG A 141 5.12 -1.07 14.90
N LEU A 142 4.03 -0.43 14.46
CA LEU A 142 3.85 1.02 14.47
C LEU A 142 3.58 1.58 15.88
N GLY A 143 3.46 0.73 16.90
CA GLY A 143 3.23 1.16 18.28
C GLY A 143 1.84 1.76 18.52
N VAL A 144 0.85 1.41 17.69
CA VAL A 144 -0.53 1.87 17.81
C VAL A 144 -1.44 0.72 18.24
N ASN A 145 -2.34 0.96 19.19
CA ASN A 145 -3.37 -0.02 19.60
C ASN A 145 -4.60 0.11 18.68
N LYS A 146 -5.36 -0.98 18.50
CA LYS A 146 -6.71 -0.90 17.92
C LYS A 146 -7.57 -0.05 18.86
N ALA A 147 -7.98 1.13 18.39
CA ALA A 147 -9.05 1.91 19.01
C ALA A 147 -10.41 1.26 18.72
#